data_AF-A0A520GET4-F1
#
_entry.id   AF-A0A520GET4-F1
#
_cell.length_a   1.000
_cell.length_b   1.000
_cell.length_c   1.000
_cell.angle_alpha   90.00
_cell.angle_beta   90.00
_cell.angle_gamma   90.00
#
_symmetry.space_group_name_H-M   'P 1'
#
loop_
_entity.id
_entity.type
_entity.pdbx_description
1 polymer ?
#
loop_
_entity_poly.entity_id
_entity_poly.type
_entity_poly.pdbx_seq_one_letter_code
_entity_poly.pdbx_strand_id
1 'polypeptide(L)'
;MRYRTTINGQVFAFEDLKQVMAVASPARSGDYLAEIGAATAQHRMAARYVLADTPLQQFLTEALIPYESDNITRLIIDTHDAAAFAPVSHLTVGDFRNWLLSTRATTEALTALAPGLTPEMVAAVSKLMRNQDLVSVAKKCSVVTRFRNTVGLPGHLSVRLQPNHPTDDLRGVAASTLDGLLMGAGDAVIGLNPASDSMPVLGNLLHMLDEVIQRFEIPTQSCVLTHVTNTLELAEAGAPVDLVFQSIAGTEKANLSFGVTPELLDEA
;
A
#
# COMPACT_ATOMS: atom_id res chain seq x y z
N MET A 1 16.72 13.07 26.48
CA MET A 1 15.62 12.57 25.63
C MET A 1 15.70 13.26 24.28
N ARG A 2 15.85 12.48 23.21
CA ARG A 2 16.09 12.93 21.83
C ARG A 2 14.85 13.57 21.21
N TYR A 3 13.67 13.07 21.53
CA TYR A 3 12.39 13.50 20.97
C TYR A 3 11.68 14.45 21.93
N ARG A 4 11.94 15.75 21.82
CA ARG A 4 11.28 16.77 22.64
C ARG A 4 11.18 18.10 21.91
N THR A 5 10.17 18.90 22.28
CA THR A 5 10.04 20.29 21.83
C THR A 5 9.45 21.15 22.95
N THR A 6 9.70 22.45 22.89
CA THR A 6 9.12 23.43 23.83
C THR A 6 8.24 24.37 23.05
N ILE A 7 6.94 24.39 23.35
CA ILE A 7 5.97 25.27 22.70
C ILE A 7 5.35 26.15 23.78
N ASN A 8 5.52 27.46 23.66
CA ASN A 8 4.99 28.45 24.62
C ASN A 8 5.37 28.15 26.09
N GLY A 9 6.62 27.75 26.33
CA GLY A 9 7.14 27.42 27.67
C GLY A 9 6.74 26.04 28.21
N GLN A 10 5.86 25.30 27.52
CA GLN A 10 5.53 23.91 27.87
C GLN A 10 6.45 22.94 27.13
N VAL A 11 7.09 22.05 27.88
CA VAL A 11 7.93 20.98 27.32
C VAL A 11 7.04 19.77 27.00
N PHE A 12 7.17 19.28 25.77
CA PHE A 12 6.60 18.02 25.31
C PHE A 12 7.75 17.07 25.02
N ALA A 13 7.72 15.89 25.62
CA ALA A 13 8.72 14.86 25.41
C ALA A 13 8.03 13.57 24.97
N PHE A 14 8.71 12.83 24.11
CA PHE A 14 8.29 11.54 23.59
C PHE A 14 9.38 10.51 23.90
N GLU A 15 8.97 9.27 24.17
CA GLU A 15 9.84 8.17 24.56
C GLU A 15 10.76 7.76 23.40
N ASP A 16 10.18 7.53 22.23
CA ASP A 16 10.85 7.01 21.04
C ASP A 16 10.23 7.56 19.74
N LEU A 17 10.81 7.18 18.60
CA LEU A 17 10.30 7.57 17.28
C LEU A 17 8.90 7.00 17.02
N LYS A 18 8.58 5.82 17.57
CA LYS A 18 7.29 5.16 17.42
C LYS A 18 6.17 6.00 18.02
N GLN A 19 6.37 6.55 19.22
CA GLN A 19 5.43 7.44 19.87
C GLN A 19 5.30 8.76 19.10
N VAL A 20 6.41 9.35 18.63
CA VAL A 20 6.35 10.55 17.77
C VAL A 20 5.50 10.28 16.53
N MET A 21 5.73 9.17 15.84
CA MET A 21 5.01 8.78 14.62
C MET A 21 3.52 8.53 14.87
N ALA A 22 3.16 7.92 16.00
CA ALA A 22 1.77 7.69 16.37
C ALA A 22 1.05 8.98 16.73
N VAL A 23 1.62 9.79 17.63
CA VAL A 23 1.01 11.03 18.13
C VAL A 23 0.91 12.09 17.03
N ALA A 24 1.83 12.12 16.06
CA ALA A 24 1.79 13.05 14.94
C ALA A 24 0.66 12.79 13.93
N SER A 25 0.03 11.60 13.95
CA SER A 25 -1.08 11.26 13.05
C SER A 25 -2.28 12.20 13.22
N PRO A 26 -3.04 12.49 12.13
CA PRO A 26 -4.39 13.02 12.24
C PRO A 26 -5.27 12.13 13.14
N ALA A 27 -6.33 12.70 13.72
CA ALA A 27 -7.24 11.97 14.60
C ALA A 27 -7.90 10.80 13.84
N ARG A 28 -7.69 9.57 14.32
CA ARG A 28 -8.28 8.35 13.77
C ARG A 28 -8.81 7.50 14.91
N SER A 29 -10.00 6.92 14.75
CA SER A 29 -10.63 6.08 15.78
C SER A 29 -9.77 4.89 16.16
N GLY A 30 -9.11 4.24 15.18
CA GLY A 30 -8.21 3.12 15.43
C GLY A 30 -7.02 3.46 16.34
N ASP A 31 -6.38 4.62 16.11
CA ASP A 31 -5.24 5.06 16.93
C ASP A 31 -5.68 5.34 18.39
N TYR A 32 -6.91 5.82 18.60
CA TYR A 32 -7.45 6.03 19.95
C TYR A 32 -7.87 4.72 20.61
N LEU A 33 -8.45 3.78 19.86
CA LEU A 33 -8.79 2.45 20.37
C LEU A 33 -7.53 1.68 20.79
N ALA A 34 -6.43 1.86 20.06
CA ALA A 34 -5.13 1.29 20.39
C ALA A 34 -4.34 2.11 21.43
N GLU A 35 -4.91 3.20 21.97
CA GLU A 35 -4.32 4.06 23.00
C GLU A 35 -2.98 4.73 22.59
N ILE A 36 -2.72 4.87 21.29
CA ILE A 36 -1.50 5.50 20.74
C ILE A 36 -1.75 6.90 20.16
N GLY A 37 -3.02 7.31 20.07
CA GLY A 37 -3.41 8.61 19.55
C GLY A 37 -3.01 9.78 20.47
N ALA A 38 -2.91 10.98 19.89
CA ALA A 38 -2.62 12.19 20.65
C ALA A 38 -3.73 12.54 21.65
N ALA A 39 -3.38 12.66 22.94
CA ALA A 39 -4.29 13.10 24.01
C ALA A 39 -4.97 14.46 23.75
N THR A 40 -4.27 15.40 23.08
CA THR A 40 -4.80 16.72 22.73
C THR A 40 -4.29 17.18 21.37
N ALA A 41 -4.91 18.22 20.79
CA ALA A 41 -4.41 18.85 19.57
C ALA A 41 -3.02 19.47 19.75
N GLN A 42 -2.74 20.05 20.93
CA GLN A 42 -1.41 20.58 21.28
C GLN A 42 -0.36 19.48 21.34
N HIS A 43 -0.69 18.33 21.93
CA HIS A 43 0.19 17.17 21.98
C HIS A 43 0.53 16.65 20.58
N ARG A 44 -0.47 16.57 19.69
CA ARG A 44 -0.25 16.24 18.27
C ARG A 44 0.66 17.23 17.58
N MET A 45 0.43 18.53 17.78
CA MET A 45 1.25 19.55 17.14
C MET A 45 2.69 19.48 17.64
N ALA A 46 2.91 19.26 18.94
CA ALA A 46 4.25 19.05 19.47
C ALA A 46 4.95 17.84 18.84
N ALA A 47 4.25 16.72 18.65
CA ALA A 47 4.79 15.56 17.94
C ALA A 47 5.12 15.87 16.48
N ARG A 48 4.29 16.67 15.80
CA ARG A 48 4.57 17.11 14.42
C ARG A 48 5.78 18.04 14.32
N TYR A 49 6.02 18.90 15.31
CA TYR A 49 7.25 19.70 15.38
C TYR A 49 8.47 18.80 15.55
N VAL A 50 8.44 17.86 16.51
CA VAL A 50 9.53 16.89 16.70
C VAL A 50 9.75 16.07 15.43
N LEU A 51 8.68 15.58 14.81
CA LEU A 51 8.76 14.79 13.57
C LEU A 51 9.34 15.60 12.41
N ALA A 52 8.98 16.88 12.28
CA ALA A 52 9.50 17.75 11.24
C ALA A 52 11.02 17.93 11.34
N ASP A 53 11.57 17.98 12.55
CA ASP A 53 13.01 18.13 12.81
C ASP A 53 13.79 16.81 12.80
N THR A 54 13.11 15.66 12.73
CA THR A 54 13.75 14.33 12.65
C THR A 54 14.49 14.18 11.31
N PRO A 55 15.79 13.81 11.29
CA PRO A 55 16.51 13.49 10.05
C PRO A 55 15.92 12.26 9.35
N LEU A 56 15.85 12.25 8.01
CA LEU A 56 15.38 11.08 7.27
C LEU A 56 16.22 9.83 7.57
N GLN A 57 17.54 9.99 7.67
CA GLN A 57 18.46 8.90 8.04
C GLN A 57 18.11 8.22 9.38
N GLN A 58 17.32 8.86 10.24
CA GLN A 58 16.94 8.25 11.50
C GLN A 58 16.13 6.96 11.31
N PHE A 59 15.29 6.89 10.28
CA PHE A 59 14.48 5.71 9.98
C PHE A 59 15.31 4.50 9.52
N LEU A 60 16.58 4.68 9.18
CA LEU A 60 17.51 3.59 8.85
C LEU A 60 18.24 3.02 10.08
N THR A 61 18.17 3.70 11.22
CA THR A 61 18.92 3.33 12.43
C THR A 61 18.02 3.06 13.64
N GLU A 62 16.78 3.53 13.63
CA GLU A 62 15.76 3.24 14.63
C GLU A 62 14.49 2.73 13.94
N ALA A 63 14.40 1.40 13.81
CA ALA A 63 13.24 0.74 13.27
C ALA A 63 12.06 0.76 14.28
N LEU A 64 10.83 0.94 13.79
CA LEU A 64 9.63 0.95 14.64
C LEU A 64 9.25 -0.44 15.17
N ILE A 65 9.74 -1.47 14.47
CA ILE A 65 9.74 -2.88 14.88
C ILE A 65 11.17 -3.39 14.63
N PRO A 66 11.83 -4.02 15.63
CA PRO A 66 13.23 -4.44 15.49
C PRO A 66 13.46 -5.36 14.29
N TYR A 67 14.55 -5.13 13.56
CA TYR A 67 14.96 -5.87 12.36
C TYR A 67 15.04 -7.38 12.62
N GLU A 68 15.56 -7.78 13.78
CA GLU A 68 15.74 -9.19 14.16
C GLU A 68 14.41 -9.90 14.42
N SER A 69 13.33 -9.14 14.62
CA SER A 69 12.02 -9.66 15.04
C SER A 69 10.93 -9.63 13.95
N ASP A 70 11.21 -9.06 12.78
CA ASP A 70 10.19 -8.84 11.75
C ASP A 70 10.75 -8.91 10.32
N ASN A 71 10.26 -9.87 9.54
CA ASN A 71 10.67 -10.10 8.14
C ASN A 71 10.29 -8.96 7.19
N ILE A 72 9.28 -8.14 7.52
CA ILE A 72 8.89 -6.98 6.72
C ILE A 72 9.87 -5.83 6.97
N THR A 73 10.28 -5.61 8.23
CA THR A 73 11.39 -4.69 8.54
C THR A 73 12.66 -5.10 7.80
N ARG A 74 13.00 -6.40 7.80
CA ARG A 74 14.17 -6.90 7.05
C ARG A 74 14.05 -6.60 5.56
N LEU A 75 12.93 -6.97 4.95
CA LEU A 75 12.66 -6.69 3.54
C LEU A 75 12.83 -5.20 3.21
N ILE A 76 12.29 -4.30 4.03
CA ILE A 76 12.38 -2.85 3.83
C ILE A 76 13.83 -2.36 3.91
N ILE A 77 14.59 -2.79 4.93
CA ILE A 77 15.96 -2.32 5.15
C ILE A 77 16.92 -2.93 4.12
N ASP A 78 16.77 -4.20 3.80
CA ASP A 78 17.65 -4.93 2.89
C ASP A 78 17.48 -4.50 1.42
N THR A 79 16.31 -3.98 1.07
CA THR A 79 16.01 -3.48 -0.29
C THR A 79 16.21 -1.97 -0.44
N HIS A 80 16.60 -1.26 0.62
CA HIS A 80 16.84 0.18 0.57
C HIS A 80 18.10 0.53 -0.26
N ASP A 81 17.93 1.36 -1.28
CA ASP A 81 19.03 1.85 -2.11
C ASP A 81 19.62 3.16 -1.57
N ALA A 82 20.83 3.07 -1.00
CA ALA A 82 21.55 4.22 -0.47
C ALA A 82 21.96 5.26 -1.52
N ALA A 83 22.23 4.84 -2.76
CA ALA A 83 22.58 5.75 -3.85
C ALA A 83 21.34 6.53 -4.34
N ALA A 84 20.20 5.86 -4.46
CA ALA A 84 18.91 6.50 -4.74
C ALA A 84 18.51 7.49 -3.64
N PHE A 85 18.79 7.17 -2.38
CA PHE A 85 18.48 8.02 -1.21
C PHE A 85 19.41 9.26 -1.08
N ALA A 86 20.64 9.17 -1.59
CA ALA A 86 21.68 10.19 -1.40
C ALA A 86 21.21 11.65 -1.62
N PRO A 87 20.42 11.99 -2.66
CA PRO A 87 19.98 13.36 -2.94
C PRO A 87 19.16 14.02 -1.82
N VAL A 88 18.46 13.23 -1.00
CA VAL A 88 17.61 13.73 0.10
C VAL A 88 18.10 13.31 1.48
N SER A 89 19.15 12.50 1.57
CA SER A 89 19.61 11.88 2.82
C SER A 89 19.96 12.87 3.94
N HIS A 90 20.37 14.09 3.58
CA HIS A 90 20.71 15.17 4.52
C HIS A 90 19.49 15.93 5.06
N LEU A 91 18.29 15.67 4.53
CA LEU A 91 17.08 16.40 4.88
C LEU A 91 16.45 15.88 6.18
N THR A 92 15.78 16.78 6.87
CA THR A 92 14.77 16.43 7.88
C THR A 92 13.46 16.01 7.20
N VAL A 93 12.52 15.40 7.93
CA VAL A 93 11.18 15.09 7.39
C VAL A 93 10.47 16.37 6.93
N GLY A 94 10.62 17.48 7.66
CA GLY A 94 10.06 18.79 7.31
C GLY A 94 10.66 19.34 6.01
N ASP A 95 11.98 19.27 5.86
CA ASP A 95 12.65 19.71 4.63
C ASP A 95 12.35 18.78 3.45
N PHE A 96 12.15 17.48 3.70
CA PHE A 96 11.71 16.55 2.69
C PHE A 96 10.29 16.87 2.19
N ARG A 97 9.36 17.23 3.07
CA ARG A 97 8.04 17.76 2.66
C ARG A 97 8.21 18.96 1.73
N ASN A 98 9.07 19.91 2.08
CA ASN A 98 9.32 21.10 1.26
C ASN A 98 9.95 20.73 -0.09
N TRP A 99 10.87 19.77 -0.11
CA TRP A 99 11.48 19.23 -1.33
C TRP A 99 10.42 18.61 -2.25
N LEU A 100 9.54 17.75 -1.73
CA LEU A 100 8.44 17.10 -2.47
C LEU A 100 7.47 18.12 -3.09
N LEU A 101 7.20 19.22 -2.39
CA LEU A 101 6.33 20.29 -2.87
C LEU A 101 7.01 21.19 -3.91
N SER A 102 8.34 21.24 -3.94
CA SER A 102 9.11 22.07 -4.88
C SER A 102 9.04 21.59 -6.33
N THR A 103 9.55 22.42 -7.25
CA THR A 103 9.70 22.08 -8.67
C THR A 103 10.81 21.07 -8.94
N ARG A 104 11.67 20.79 -7.96
CA ARG A 104 12.77 19.80 -8.09
C ARG A 104 12.28 18.36 -8.03
N ALA A 105 11.16 18.11 -7.37
CA ALA A 105 10.55 16.78 -7.28
C ALA A 105 9.77 16.47 -8.57
N THR A 106 10.46 16.38 -9.70
CA THR A 106 9.84 15.94 -10.96
C THR A 106 9.50 14.45 -10.90
N THR A 107 8.68 13.96 -11.84
CA THR A 107 8.37 12.54 -11.94
C THR A 107 9.63 11.70 -12.04
N GLU A 108 10.60 12.11 -12.86
CA GLU A 108 11.87 11.41 -13.04
C GLU A 108 12.69 11.38 -11.75
N ALA A 109 12.74 12.50 -11.03
CA ALA A 109 13.45 12.59 -9.75
C ALA A 109 12.79 11.71 -8.67
N LEU A 110 11.46 11.65 -8.63
CA LEU A 110 10.72 10.81 -7.70
C LEU A 110 10.86 9.33 -8.01
N THR A 111 10.81 8.94 -9.29
CA THR A 111 11.04 7.57 -9.73
C THR A 111 12.45 7.10 -9.38
N ALA A 112 13.46 7.95 -9.60
CA ALA A 112 14.85 7.63 -9.23
C ALA A 112 15.07 7.57 -7.71
N LEU A 113 14.31 8.37 -6.93
CA LEU A 113 14.42 8.40 -5.47
C LEU A 113 13.69 7.24 -4.79
N ALA A 114 12.61 6.71 -5.37
CA ALA A 114 11.71 5.77 -4.72
C ALA A 114 12.38 4.56 -4.04
N PRO A 115 13.39 3.88 -4.65
CA PRO A 115 14.08 2.75 -4.01
C PRO A 115 14.90 3.15 -2.76
N GLY A 116 15.21 4.43 -2.59
CA GLY A 116 15.93 4.98 -1.44
C GLY A 116 15.02 5.49 -0.32
N LEU A 117 13.71 5.24 -0.36
CA LEU A 117 12.79 5.66 0.69
C LEU A 117 12.20 4.46 1.41
N THR A 118 12.27 4.44 2.74
CA THR A 118 11.52 3.46 3.53
C THR A 118 10.05 3.88 3.68
N PRO A 119 9.12 2.93 3.90
CA PRO A 119 7.73 3.26 4.21
C PRO A 119 7.56 4.20 5.40
N GLU A 120 8.42 4.12 6.42
CA GLU A 120 8.40 5.01 7.58
C GLU A 120 8.75 6.46 7.21
N MET A 121 9.72 6.69 6.32
CA MET A 121 10.04 8.03 5.81
C MET A 121 8.84 8.64 5.07
N VAL A 122 8.18 7.84 4.22
CA VAL A 122 7.01 8.26 3.44
C VAL A 122 5.81 8.51 4.37
N ALA A 123 5.60 7.64 5.36
CA ALA A 123 4.57 7.82 6.38
C ALA A 123 4.83 9.09 7.21
N ALA A 124 6.07 9.34 7.62
CA ALA A 124 6.47 10.49 8.41
C ALA A 124 6.14 11.80 7.69
N VAL A 125 6.55 11.92 6.42
CA VAL A 125 6.31 13.14 5.64
C VAL A 125 4.82 13.34 5.36
N SER A 126 4.07 12.27 5.11
CA SER A 126 2.62 12.34 4.89
C SER A 126 1.86 12.91 6.10
N LYS A 127 2.31 12.59 7.33
CA LYS A 127 1.71 13.11 8.57
C LYS A 127 1.86 14.62 8.71
N LEU A 128 2.87 15.21 8.04
CA LEU A 128 3.12 16.65 8.03
C LEU A 128 2.37 17.39 6.92
N MET A 129 1.76 16.69 5.99
CA MET A 129 1.08 17.26 4.83
C MET A 129 -0.40 17.58 5.10
N ARG A 130 -0.90 18.62 4.43
CA ARG A 130 -2.34 18.87 4.29
C ARG A 130 -2.88 18.05 3.11
N ASN A 131 -4.20 17.92 2.98
CA ASN A 131 -4.81 17.18 1.87
C ASN A 131 -4.36 17.70 0.49
N GLN A 132 -4.24 19.03 0.33
CA GLN A 132 -3.76 19.63 -0.92
C GLN A 132 -2.30 19.28 -1.21
N ASP A 133 -1.44 19.22 -0.18
CA ASP A 133 -0.05 18.81 -0.33
C ASP A 133 0.01 17.35 -0.79
N LEU A 134 -0.76 16.46 -0.15
CA LEU A 134 -0.84 15.04 -0.52
C LEU A 134 -1.26 14.85 -1.98
N VAL A 135 -2.31 15.53 -2.42
CA VAL A 135 -2.79 15.48 -3.81
C VAL A 135 -1.73 16.03 -4.78
N SER A 136 -1.10 17.16 -4.43
CA SER A 136 -0.12 17.82 -5.30
C SER A 136 1.17 17.00 -5.46
N VAL A 137 1.62 16.35 -4.39
CA VAL A 137 2.79 15.45 -4.42
C VAL A 137 2.45 14.15 -5.14
N ALA A 138 1.31 13.51 -4.81
CA ALA A 138 0.89 12.27 -5.46
C ALA A 138 0.72 12.42 -6.98
N LYS A 139 0.24 13.59 -7.45
CA LYS A 139 0.11 13.89 -8.89
C LYS A 139 1.45 13.88 -9.64
N LYS A 140 2.58 14.10 -8.96
CA LYS A 140 3.92 14.06 -9.56
C LYS A 140 4.47 12.63 -9.66
N CYS A 141 3.98 11.72 -8.83
CA CYS A 141 4.34 10.30 -8.89
C CYS A 141 3.67 9.65 -10.11
N SER A 142 4.44 8.91 -10.91
CA SER A 142 3.90 8.12 -12.02
C SER A 142 4.31 6.66 -11.85
N VAL A 143 3.31 5.78 -11.76
CA VAL A 143 3.48 4.34 -11.68
C VAL A 143 2.63 3.73 -12.78
N VAL A 144 3.28 3.25 -13.82
CA VAL A 144 2.63 2.61 -14.98
C VAL A 144 3.02 1.15 -14.98
N THR A 145 2.03 0.27 -14.92
CA THR A 145 2.22 -1.18 -14.95
C THR A 145 1.51 -1.76 -16.17
N ARG A 146 2.01 -2.90 -16.66
CA ARG A 146 1.45 -3.60 -17.81
C ARG A 146 1.35 -5.08 -17.54
N PHE A 147 0.18 -5.63 -17.84
CA PHE A 147 -0.05 -7.07 -17.96
C PHE A 147 -0.74 -7.31 -19.31
N ARG A 148 -2.02 -7.72 -19.34
CA ARG A 148 -2.80 -7.81 -20.60
C ARG A 148 -3.11 -6.43 -21.19
N ASN A 149 -3.35 -5.44 -20.32
CA ASN A 149 -3.44 -4.02 -20.69
C ASN A 149 -2.46 -3.17 -19.87
N THR A 150 -2.56 -1.84 -19.96
CA THR A 150 -1.66 -0.90 -19.27
C THR A 150 -2.47 0.02 -18.36
N VAL A 151 -2.10 0.06 -17.08
CA VAL A 151 -2.78 0.86 -16.03
C VAL A 151 -1.81 1.93 -15.51
N GLY A 152 -2.35 3.13 -15.21
CA GLY A 152 -1.58 4.23 -14.61
C GLY A 152 -1.14 5.34 -15.57
N LEU A 153 -1.51 5.25 -16.85
CA LEU A 153 -1.23 6.30 -17.84
C LEU A 153 -1.97 7.61 -17.50
N PRO A 154 -1.36 8.79 -17.75
CA PRO A 154 -2.04 10.08 -17.60
C PRO A 154 -3.33 10.14 -18.42
N GLY A 155 -4.37 10.77 -17.87
CA GLY A 155 -5.66 10.94 -18.54
C GLY A 155 -6.57 9.70 -18.54
N HIS A 156 -6.16 8.62 -17.88
CA HIS A 156 -6.94 7.38 -17.76
C HIS A 156 -7.35 7.15 -16.31
N LEU A 157 -8.54 6.58 -16.10
CA LEU A 157 -9.03 6.12 -14.80
C LEU A 157 -9.57 4.70 -14.97
N SER A 158 -8.87 3.73 -14.39
CA SER A 158 -9.26 2.33 -14.44
C SER A 158 -10.17 1.94 -13.28
N VAL A 159 -11.07 1.01 -13.54
CA VAL A 159 -12.11 0.56 -12.60
C VAL A 159 -12.05 -0.95 -12.48
N ARG A 160 -11.96 -1.45 -11.24
CA ARG A 160 -12.18 -2.86 -10.93
C ARG A 160 -13.66 -3.19 -11.09
N LEU A 161 -13.96 -4.24 -11.84
CA LEU A 161 -15.29 -4.84 -11.87
C LEU A 161 -15.34 -6.03 -10.91
N GLN A 162 -16.15 -5.91 -9.85
CA GLN A 162 -16.24 -6.93 -8.79
C GLN A 162 -17.64 -7.54 -8.65
N PRO A 163 -17.96 -8.57 -9.46
CA PRO A 163 -19.29 -9.19 -9.53
C PRO A 163 -19.50 -10.22 -8.40
N ASN A 164 -19.43 -9.79 -7.15
CA ASN A 164 -19.66 -10.70 -6.01
C ASN A 164 -21.10 -11.21 -5.97
N HIS A 165 -21.28 -12.50 -5.70
CA HIS A 165 -22.59 -13.10 -5.46
C HIS A 165 -22.63 -13.77 -4.07
N PRO A 166 -23.72 -13.67 -3.28
CA PRO A 166 -23.77 -14.22 -1.91
C PRO A 166 -23.51 -15.73 -1.79
N THR A 167 -23.64 -16.45 -2.90
CA THR A 167 -23.46 -17.91 -2.99
C THR A 167 -22.54 -18.33 -4.14
N ASP A 168 -21.80 -17.38 -4.73
CA ASP A 168 -20.93 -17.62 -5.89
C ASP A 168 -21.65 -18.28 -7.08
N ASP A 169 -22.92 -17.97 -7.29
CA ASP A 169 -23.69 -18.51 -8.41
C ASP A 169 -23.15 -17.94 -9.73
N LEU A 170 -22.67 -18.83 -10.62
CA LEU A 170 -22.01 -18.44 -11.87
C LEU A 170 -22.91 -17.56 -12.75
N ARG A 171 -24.22 -17.77 -12.75
CA ARG A 171 -25.14 -16.95 -13.57
C ARG A 171 -25.31 -15.56 -13.00
N GLY A 172 -25.43 -15.45 -11.67
CA GLY A 172 -25.46 -14.17 -10.97
C GLY A 172 -24.18 -13.36 -11.17
N VAL A 173 -23.02 -14.03 -11.05
CA VAL A 173 -21.71 -13.42 -11.32
C VAL A 173 -21.61 -12.96 -12.78
N ALA A 174 -21.97 -13.82 -13.74
CA ALA A 174 -21.91 -13.47 -15.16
C ALA A 174 -22.84 -12.30 -15.52
N ALA A 175 -24.04 -12.25 -14.93
CA ALA A 175 -24.98 -11.15 -15.15
C ALA A 175 -24.41 -9.81 -14.65
N SER A 176 -23.83 -9.79 -13.44
CA SER A 176 -23.19 -8.59 -12.90
C SER A 176 -21.93 -8.20 -13.68
N THR A 177 -21.19 -9.18 -14.20
CA THR A 177 -20.03 -8.95 -15.07
C THR A 177 -20.45 -8.25 -16.36
N LEU A 178 -21.51 -8.73 -17.01
CA LEU A 178 -22.02 -8.11 -18.23
C LEU A 178 -22.50 -6.67 -17.99
N ASP A 179 -23.24 -6.43 -16.90
CA ASP A 179 -23.72 -5.09 -16.55
C ASP A 179 -22.55 -4.10 -16.34
N GLY A 180 -21.52 -4.51 -15.60
CA GLY A 180 -20.35 -3.68 -15.38
C GLY A 180 -19.54 -3.39 -16.65
N LEU A 181 -19.40 -4.39 -17.53
CA LEU A 181 -18.73 -4.20 -18.83
C LEU A 181 -19.48 -3.18 -19.71
N LEU A 182 -20.82 -3.19 -19.71
CA LEU A 182 -21.63 -2.22 -20.43
C LEU A 182 -21.45 -0.78 -19.90
N MET A 183 -21.01 -0.63 -18.64
CA MET A 183 -20.66 0.65 -18.04
C MET A 183 -19.18 1.04 -18.22
N GLY A 184 -18.39 0.24 -18.94
CA GLY A 184 -16.96 0.47 -19.16
C GLY A 184 -16.08 0.15 -17.94
N ALA A 185 -16.57 -0.65 -16.99
CA ALA A 185 -15.76 -1.14 -15.88
C ALA A 185 -15.04 -2.45 -16.23
N GLY A 186 -13.96 -2.74 -15.50
CA GLY A 186 -13.24 -4.01 -15.61
C GLY A 186 -11.92 -3.91 -16.35
N ASP A 187 -11.48 -2.72 -16.76
CA ASP A 187 -10.16 -2.50 -17.36
C ASP A 187 -9.03 -2.64 -16.32
N ALA A 188 -9.27 -2.35 -15.04
CA ALA A 188 -8.26 -2.63 -14.00
C ALA A 188 -8.12 -4.13 -13.75
N VAL A 189 -9.25 -4.83 -13.60
CA VAL A 189 -9.38 -6.28 -13.40
C VAL A 189 -10.87 -6.61 -13.35
N ILE A 190 -11.28 -7.75 -13.91
CA ILE A 190 -12.57 -8.38 -13.63
C ILE A 190 -12.32 -9.45 -12.58
N GLY A 191 -12.74 -9.22 -11.34
CA GLY A 191 -12.43 -10.16 -10.28
C GLY A 191 -13.34 -10.08 -9.08
N LEU A 192 -13.56 -11.22 -8.44
CA LEU A 192 -14.55 -11.34 -7.36
C LEU A 192 -13.94 -11.89 -6.08
N ASN A 193 -14.51 -11.50 -4.95
CA ASN A 193 -14.21 -12.07 -3.64
C ASN A 193 -15.23 -13.20 -3.39
N PRO A 194 -14.81 -14.46 -3.46
CA PRO A 194 -15.72 -15.60 -3.37
C PRO A 194 -16.25 -15.75 -1.93
N ALA A 195 -17.51 -16.16 -1.81
CA ALA A 195 -18.08 -16.57 -0.53
C ALA A 195 -17.58 -17.96 -0.07
N SER A 196 -17.16 -18.80 -1.01
CA SER A 196 -16.61 -20.13 -0.79
C SER A 196 -15.09 -20.18 -0.94
N ASP A 197 -14.46 -21.06 -0.17
CA ASP A 197 -13.06 -21.48 -0.27
C ASP A 197 -12.87 -22.82 -1.02
N SER A 198 -13.95 -23.35 -1.62
CA SER A 198 -13.95 -24.64 -2.30
C SER A 198 -13.21 -24.58 -3.65
N MET A 199 -12.16 -25.38 -3.79
CA MET A 199 -11.34 -25.43 -5.02
C MET A 199 -12.15 -25.62 -6.31
N PRO A 200 -13.13 -26.54 -6.39
CA PRO A 200 -14.02 -26.63 -7.56
C PRO A 200 -14.81 -25.34 -7.86
N VAL A 201 -15.30 -24.64 -6.83
CA VAL A 201 -16.06 -23.40 -7.02
C VAL A 201 -15.14 -22.30 -7.55
N LEU A 202 -13.97 -22.14 -6.94
CA LEU A 202 -12.94 -21.18 -7.35
C LEU A 202 -12.47 -21.43 -8.79
N GLY A 203 -12.20 -22.69 -9.14
CA GLY A 203 -11.84 -23.08 -10.51
C GLY A 203 -12.94 -22.75 -11.52
N ASN A 204 -14.20 -23.08 -11.21
CA ASN A 204 -15.33 -22.75 -12.09
C ASN A 204 -15.48 -21.23 -12.31
N LEU A 205 -15.25 -20.42 -11.28
CA LEU A 205 -15.28 -18.96 -11.38
C LEU A 205 -14.16 -18.45 -12.30
N LEU A 206 -12.92 -18.96 -12.15
CA LEU A 206 -11.80 -18.61 -13.04
C LEU A 206 -12.11 -18.95 -14.50
N HIS A 207 -12.57 -20.18 -14.77
CA HIS A 207 -12.92 -20.61 -16.13
C HIS A 207 -14.06 -19.78 -16.73
N MET A 208 -15.07 -19.42 -15.94
CA MET A 208 -16.16 -18.57 -16.41
C MET A 208 -15.66 -17.16 -16.78
N LEU A 209 -14.81 -16.56 -15.95
CA LEU A 209 -14.22 -15.24 -16.25
C LEU A 209 -13.32 -15.30 -17.49
N ASP A 210 -12.46 -16.31 -17.61
CA ASP A 210 -11.62 -16.49 -18.80
C ASP A 210 -12.47 -16.71 -20.06
N GLU A 211 -13.53 -17.53 -20.00
CA GLU A 211 -14.43 -17.73 -21.15
C GLU A 211 -15.02 -16.39 -21.63
N VAL A 212 -15.51 -15.55 -20.71
CA VAL A 212 -16.02 -14.21 -21.06
C VAL A 212 -14.94 -13.36 -21.71
N ILE A 213 -13.74 -13.31 -21.13
CA ILE A 213 -12.64 -12.50 -21.64
C ILE A 213 -12.21 -12.97 -23.04
N GLN A 214 -11.98 -14.27 -23.23
CA GLN A 214 -11.54 -14.83 -24.51
C GLN A 214 -12.62 -14.70 -25.59
N ARG A 215 -13.88 -15.00 -25.26
CA ARG A 215 -14.99 -14.98 -26.21
C ARG A 215 -15.25 -13.59 -26.80
N PHE A 216 -15.04 -12.55 -26.01
CA PHE A 216 -15.27 -11.16 -26.43
C PHE A 216 -13.95 -10.39 -26.66
N GLU A 217 -12.80 -11.07 -26.63
CA GLU A 217 -11.46 -10.50 -26.81
C GLU A 217 -11.23 -9.26 -25.93
N ILE A 218 -11.69 -9.31 -24.68
CA ILE A 218 -11.66 -8.17 -23.77
C ILE A 218 -10.21 -7.92 -23.33
N PRO A 219 -9.63 -6.72 -23.53
CA PRO A 219 -8.26 -6.43 -23.15
C PRO A 219 -8.16 -6.15 -21.64
N THR A 220 -8.35 -7.19 -20.83
CA THR A 220 -8.29 -7.15 -19.37
C THR A 220 -7.86 -8.50 -18.80
N GLN A 221 -7.67 -8.54 -17.50
CA GLN A 221 -7.26 -9.67 -16.69
C GLN A 221 -8.35 -10.07 -15.69
N SER A 222 -8.39 -11.36 -15.39
CA SER A 222 -9.25 -11.94 -14.37
C SER A 222 -8.54 -12.07 -13.01
N CYS A 223 -9.31 -12.15 -11.92
CA CYS A 223 -8.78 -12.51 -10.61
C CYS A 223 -9.88 -13.06 -9.70
N VAL A 224 -9.66 -14.20 -9.04
CA VAL A 224 -10.52 -14.66 -7.94
C VAL A 224 -9.75 -14.40 -6.65
N LEU A 225 -10.27 -13.51 -5.80
CA LEU A 225 -9.59 -12.96 -4.62
C LEU A 225 -9.65 -13.93 -3.43
N THR A 226 -9.11 -15.14 -3.61
CA THR A 226 -8.96 -16.17 -2.58
C THR A 226 -7.58 -16.10 -1.91
N HIS A 227 -7.26 -17.03 -1.00
CA HIS A 227 -5.92 -17.15 -0.44
C HIS A 227 -4.91 -17.54 -1.54
N VAL A 228 -3.69 -16.99 -1.49
CA VAL A 228 -2.63 -17.21 -2.51
C VAL A 228 -2.37 -18.69 -2.77
N THR A 229 -2.38 -19.52 -1.73
CA THR A 229 -2.16 -20.98 -1.84
C THR A 229 -3.22 -21.66 -2.71
N ASN A 230 -4.48 -21.25 -2.60
CA ASN A 230 -5.56 -21.80 -3.43
C ASN A 230 -5.35 -21.42 -4.90
N THR A 231 -4.86 -20.20 -5.14
CA THR A 231 -4.59 -19.73 -6.50
C THR A 231 -3.42 -20.49 -7.12
N LEU A 232 -2.34 -20.72 -6.35
CA LEU A 232 -1.21 -21.55 -6.75
C LEU A 232 -1.65 -22.98 -7.10
N GLU A 233 -2.41 -23.64 -6.23
CA GLU A 233 -2.90 -25.00 -6.48
C GLU A 233 -3.81 -25.06 -7.72
N LEU A 234 -4.67 -24.06 -7.94
CA LEU A 234 -5.48 -23.95 -9.15
C LEU A 234 -4.63 -23.75 -10.41
N ALA A 235 -3.59 -22.91 -10.34
CA ALA A 235 -2.66 -22.68 -11.44
C ALA A 235 -1.87 -23.95 -11.79
N GLU A 236 -1.36 -24.68 -10.79
CA GLU A 236 -0.70 -25.98 -10.97
C GLU A 236 -1.63 -27.03 -11.60
N ALA A 237 -2.93 -26.99 -11.24
CA ALA A 237 -3.96 -27.83 -11.85
C ALA A 237 -4.39 -27.36 -13.26
N GLY A 238 -3.84 -26.25 -13.78
CA GLY A 238 -4.09 -25.74 -15.13
C GLY A 238 -5.28 -24.79 -15.27
N ALA A 239 -5.80 -24.23 -14.17
CA ALA A 239 -6.83 -23.20 -14.23
C ALA A 239 -6.28 -21.90 -14.87
N PRO A 240 -7.12 -21.11 -15.58
CA PRO A 240 -6.69 -19.91 -16.28
C PRO A 240 -6.52 -18.74 -15.29
N VAL A 241 -5.43 -18.76 -14.51
CA VAL A 241 -5.08 -17.69 -13.58
C VAL A 241 -4.35 -16.57 -14.32
N ASP A 242 -4.86 -15.35 -14.19
CA ASP A 242 -4.22 -14.13 -14.69
C ASP A 242 -3.45 -13.40 -13.60
N LEU A 243 -4.16 -12.90 -12.58
CA LEU A 243 -3.58 -12.22 -11.42
C LEU A 243 -3.76 -13.07 -10.17
N VAL A 244 -2.68 -13.18 -9.40
CA VAL A 244 -2.70 -13.75 -8.06
C VAL A 244 -2.98 -12.65 -7.04
N PHE A 245 -3.97 -12.86 -6.18
CA PHE A 245 -4.32 -11.93 -5.11
C PHE A 245 -3.85 -12.48 -3.76
N GLN A 246 -3.44 -11.58 -2.88
CA GLN A 246 -3.26 -11.88 -1.47
C GLN A 246 -3.50 -10.63 -0.64
N SER A 247 -4.18 -10.79 0.51
CA SER A 247 -4.21 -9.76 1.53
C SER A 247 -2.86 -9.75 2.28
N ILE A 248 -2.27 -8.57 2.41
CA ILE A 248 -0.98 -8.35 3.11
C ILE A 248 -1.13 -7.34 4.25
N ALA A 249 -0.18 -7.37 5.17
CA ALA A 249 -0.04 -6.49 6.31
C ALA A 249 1.40 -5.96 6.41
N GLY A 250 1.58 -4.88 7.17
CA GLY A 250 2.89 -4.24 7.35
C GLY A 250 3.80 -4.87 8.42
N THR A 251 3.48 -6.05 8.94
CA THR A 251 4.29 -6.75 9.95
C THR A 251 4.28 -8.26 9.71
N GLU A 252 5.35 -8.95 10.09
CA GLU A 252 5.50 -10.40 10.02
C GLU A 252 4.38 -11.09 10.80
N LYS A 253 4.15 -10.66 12.04
CA LYS A 253 3.12 -11.25 12.91
C LYS A 253 1.72 -11.20 12.28
N ALA A 254 1.37 -10.09 11.61
CA ALA A 254 0.08 -9.95 10.98
C ALA A 254 -0.02 -10.80 9.70
N ASN A 255 1.02 -10.83 8.87
CA ASN A 255 1.06 -11.70 7.69
C ASN A 255 0.98 -13.19 8.05
N LEU A 256 1.67 -13.63 9.11
CA LEU A 256 1.56 -14.99 9.63
C LEU A 256 0.14 -15.33 10.09
N SER A 257 -0.61 -14.36 10.63
CA SER A 257 -2.02 -14.57 10.99
C SER A 257 -2.94 -14.76 9.78
N PHE A 258 -2.51 -14.29 8.60
CA PHE A 258 -3.14 -14.59 7.32
C PHE A 258 -2.63 -15.86 6.67
N GLY A 259 -1.59 -16.50 7.20
CA GLY A 259 -0.93 -17.65 6.57
C GLY A 259 0.03 -17.29 5.44
N VAL A 260 0.57 -16.06 5.45
CA VAL A 260 1.40 -15.51 4.36
C VAL A 260 2.82 -15.21 4.83
N THR A 261 3.79 -15.49 3.98
CA THR A 261 5.19 -15.06 4.13
C THR A 261 5.69 -14.42 2.84
N PRO A 262 6.77 -13.61 2.87
CA PRO A 262 7.38 -13.08 1.64
C PRO A 262 7.76 -14.20 0.66
N GLU A 263 8.26 -15.33 1.14
CA GLU A 263 8.68 -16.45 0.28
C GLU A 263 7.49 -17.06 -0.49
N LEU A 264 6.31 -17.14 0.14
CA LEU A 264 5.09 -17.59 -0.53
C LEU A 264 4.61 -16.58 -1.58
N LEU A 265 4.85 -15.28 -1.37
CA LEU A 265 4.54 -14.25 -2.35
C LEU A 265 5.56 -14.23 -3.51
N ASP A 266 6.80 -14.63 -3.26
CA ASP A 266 7.83 -14.78 -4.31
C ASP A 266 7.59 -16.04 -5.16
N GLU A 267 6.96 -17.08 -4.59
CA GLU A 267 6.54 -18.29 -5.33
C GLU A 267 5.37 -18.02 -6.29
N ALA A 268 4.49 -17.10 -5.93
CA ALA A 268 3.27 -16.73 -6.66
C ALA A 268 3.51 -15.78 -7.84
#